data_AF-A0A4Z0D519-F1
#
_entry.id   AF-A0A4Z0D519-F1
#
_cell.length_a   1.000
_cell.length_b   1.000
_cell.length_c   1.000
_cell.angle_alpha   90.00
_cell.angle_beta   90.00
_cell.angle_gamma   90.00
#
_symmetry.space_group_name_H-M   'P 1'
#
loop_
_entity.id
_entity.type
_entity.pdbx_description
1 polymer ?
#
loop_
_entity_poly.entity_id
_entity_poly.type
_entity_poly.pdbx_seq_one_letter_code
_entity_poly.pdbx_strand_id
1 'polypeptide(L)'
;MSDNITIGESLIVTVTSMVAVFLILILISFLIDRLKAIGNNDNSKRKIETVKIETKQSDLDIKTDTNELNEEMIAAIAAAIAFVTDSKVEDIQIRTIKRIPPDISDWKRVGQLEQIFNKI
;
A
#
# COMPACT_ATOMS: atom_id res chain seq x y z
N MET A 1 -22.64 58.01 -10.70
CA MET A 1 -22.89 57.49 -9.35
C MET A 1 -21.60 56.84 -8.86
N SER A 2 -21.06 57.31 -7.74
CA SER A 2 -19.93 56.65 -7.08
C SER A 2 -20.50 55.70 -6.05
N ASP A 3 -20.58 54.42 -6.40
CA ASP A 3 -21.06 53.38 -5.50
C ASP A 3 -19.95 53.05 -4.51
N ASN A 4 -20.07 53.60 -3.30
CA ASN A 4 -19.11 53.35 -2.24
C ASN A 4 -19.31 51.92 -1.74
N ILE A 5 -18.38 51.02 -2.09
CA ILE A 5 -18.31 49.70 -1.47
C ILE A 5 -18.11 49.93 0.04
N THR A 6 -19.10 49.53 0.84
CA THR A 6 -19.03 49.67 2.28
C THR A 6 -18.06 48.61 2.81
N ILE A 7 -17.06 48.98 3.62
CA ILE A 7 -16.11 48.04 4.24
C ILE A 7 -16.83 46.88 4.94
N GLY A 8 -18.02 47.14 5.50
CA GLY A 8 -18.89 46.13 6.10
C GLY A 8 -19.38 45.05 5.12
N GLU A 9 -19.49 45.36 3.84
CA GLU A 9 -19.88 44.40 2.80
C GLU A 9 -18.74 43.44 2.47
N SER A 10 -17.49 43.91 2.44
CA SER A 10 -16.32 43.02 2.32
C SER A 10 -16.14 42.13 3.57
N LEU A 11 -16.49 42.65 4.76
CA LEU A 11 -16.47 41.87 6.00
C LEU A 11 -17.54 40.76 5.97
N ILE A 12 -18.76 41.07 5.50
CA ILE A 12 -19.83 40.06 5.41
C ILE A 12 -19.46 38.95 4.45
N VAL A 13 -18.90 39.29 3.28
CA VAL A 13 -18.48 38.31 2.27
C VAL A 13 -17.41 37.37 2.83
N THR A 14 -16.45 37.88 3.60
CA THR A 14 -15.39 37.06 4.21
C THR A 14 -15.96 36.08 5.24
N VAL A 15 -16.85 36.55 6.13
CA VAL A 15 -17.50 35.71 7.13
C VAL A 15 -18.39 34.66 6.45
N THR A 16 -19.17 35.06 5.46
CA THR A 16 -20.00 34.15 4.66
C THR A 16 -19.16 33.10 3.94
N SER A 17 -17.99 33.47 3.39
CA SER A 17 -17.06 32.52 2.77
C SER A 17 -16.50 31.53 3.80
N MET A 18 -16.20 31.98 5.02
CA MET A 18 -15.70 31.10 6.08
C MET A 18 -16.77 30.08 6.51
N VAL A 19 -18.03 30.54 6.65
CA VAL A 19 -19.18 29.66 6.94
C VAL A 19 -19.43 28.69 5.78
N ALA A 20 -19.38 29.17 4.54
CA ALA A 20 -19.60 28.34 3.36
C ALA A 20 -18.56 27.20 3.26
N VAL A 21 -17.28 27.48 3.49
CA VAL A 21 -16.22 26.46 3.51
C VAL A 21 -16.46 25.45 4.65
N PHE A 22 -16.91 25.92 5.81
CA PHE A 22 -17.27 25.03 6.91
C PHE A 22 -18.41 24.07 6.55
N LEU A 23 -19.44 24.57 5.87
CA LEU A 23 -20.55 23.74 5.36
C LEU A 23 -20.08 22.72 4.33
N ILE A 24 -19.16 23.10 3.43
CA ILE A 24 -18.59 22.21 2.42
C ILE A 24 -17.82 21.06 3.10
N LEU A 25 -17.01 21.35 4.12
CA LEU A 25 -16.29 20.31 4.88
C LEU A 25 -17.25 19.35 5.60
N ILE A 26 -18.32 19.88 6.21
CA ILE A 26 -19.37 19.05 6.83
C ILE A 26 -20.01 18.14 5.79
N LEU A 27 -20.34 18.67 4.61
CA LEU A 27 -20.97 17.91 3.53
C LEU A 27 -20.05 16.78 3.06
N ILE A 28 -18.76 17.08 2.83
CA ILE A 28 -17.77 16.08 2.43
C ILE A 28 -17.59 15.02 3.52
N SER A 29 -17.47 15.42 4.79
CA SER A 29 -17.37 14.50 5.92
C SER A 29 -18.57 13.56 5.97
N PHE A 30 -19.78 14.10 5.81
CA PHE A 30 -21.00 13.29 5.82
C PHE A 30 -21.05 12.30 4.66
N LEU A 31 -20.62 12.71 3.45
CA LEU A 31 -20.50 11.82 2.31
C LEU A 31 -19.54 10.66 2.60
N ILE A 32 -18.37 10.98 3.17
CA ILE A 32 -17.36 9.98 3.53
C ILE A 32 -17.89 9.05 4.63
N ASP A 33 -18.56 9.57 5.66
CA ASP A 33 -19.11 8.76 6.75
C ASP A 33 -20.23 7.83 6.26
N ARG A 34 -21.08 8.30 5.35
CA ARG A 34 -22.12 7.46 4.71
C ARG A 34 -21.51 6.38 3.84
N LEU A 35 -20.49 6.72 3.05
CA LEU A 35 -19.77 5.74 2.22
C LEU A 35 -18.98 4.75 3.07
N LYS A 36 -18.36 5.22 4.15
CA LYS A 36 -17.70 4.37 5.14
C LYS A 36 -18.71 3.47 5.85
N ALA A 37 -19.90 3.95 6.19
CA ALA A 37 -20.94 3.13 6.79
C ALA A 37 -21.44 2.03 5.84
N ILE A 38 -21.48 2.28 4.52
CA ILE A 38 -21.89 1.26 3.54
C ILE A 38 -20.76 0.30 3.18
N GLY A 39 -19.51 0.78 3.17
CA GLY A 39 -18.32 -0.03 2.90
C GLY A 39 -17.76 -0.80 4.11
N ASN A 40 -18.14 -0.42 5.34
CA ASN A 40 -17.66 -1.05 6.59
C ASN A 40 -18.61 -2.15 7.10
N ASN A 41 -19.37 -2.81 6.21
CA ASN A 41 -20.07 -4.08 6.53
C ASN A 41 -19.14 -5.30 6.48
N ASP A 42 -17.84 -5.08 6.67
CA ASP A 42 -16.92 -6.14 7.04
C ASP A 42 -15.95 -5.58 8.09
N ASN A 43 -15.92 -6.22 9.25
CA ASN A 43 -15.03 -5.98 10.39
C ASN A 43 -15.42 -4.88 11.40
N SER A 44 -16.27 -5.31 12.35
CA SER A 44 -15.91 -5.43 13.77
C SER A 44 -14.91 -4.41 14.32
N LYS A 45 -15.43 -3.53 15.18
CA LYS A 45 -14.79 -3.00 16.40
C LYS A 45 -13.27 -2.81 16.32
N ARG A 46 -12.78 -1.76 15.65
CA ARG A 46 -11.52 -1.13 16.09
C ARG A 46 -11.79 -0.25 17.30
N LYS A 47 -11.91 -0.94 18.45
CA LYS A 47 -11.69 -0.33 19.76
C LYS A 47 -10.28 0.24 19.73
N ILE A 48 -10.16 1.52 20.02
CA ILE A 48 -8.90 2.18 20.34
C ILE A 48 -8.44 1.53 21.63
N GLU A 49 -7.65 0.46 21.52
CA GLU A 49 -6.82 -0.02 22.62
C GLU A 49 -5.40 0.40 22.29
N THR A 50 -4.90 1.34 23.08
CA THR A 50 -3.48 1.50 23.37
C THR A 50 -2.92 0.16 23.85
N VAL A 51 -2.61 -0.74 22.91
CA VAL A 51 -1.84 -1.95 23.18
C VAL A 51 -0.39 -1.54 23.00
N LYS A 52 0.30 -1.41 24.13
CA LYS A 52 1.75 -1.51 24.25
C LYS A 52 2.22 -2.63 23.32
N ILE A 53 2.84 -2.26 22.19
CA ILE A 53 3.43 -3.21 21.25
C ILE A 53 4.70 -3.73 21.94
N GLU A 54 4.52 -4.73 22.80
CA GLU A 54 5.56 -5.76 22.91
C GLU A 54 5.53 -6.51 21.60
N THR A 55 6.65 -6.40 20.88
CA THR A 55 7.06 -7.15 19.71
C THR A 55 6.70 -8.63 19.86
N LYS A 56 5.48 -9.00 19.47
CA LYS A 56 5.13 -10.37 19.16
C LYS A 56 5.33 -10.53 17.67
N GLN A 57 6.58 -10.77 17.35
CA GLN A 57 7.05 -11.56 16.23
C GLN A 57 6.07 -12.72 16.04
N SER A 58 5.11 -12.55 15.12
CA SER A 58 4.33 -13.66 14.60
C SER A 58 5.20 -14.23 13.51
N ASP A 59 6.04 -15.17 13.91
CA ASP A 59 6.75 -16.08 13.05
C ASP A 59 5.77 -16.65 12.02
N LEU A 60 5.73 -16.04 10.83
CA LEU A 60 5.65 -16.88 9.64
C LEU A 60 7.01 -17.53 9.56
N ASP A 61 7.12 -18.64 10.29
CA ASP A 61 8.11 -19.68 10.09
C ASP A 61 7.90 -20.19 8.66
N ILE A 62 8.39 -19.42 7.68
CA ILE A 62 8.79 -19.95 6.39
C ILE A 62 10.08 -20.71 6.68
N LYS A 63 9.97 -21.81 7.41
CA LYS A 63 10.68 -23.03 7.06
C LYS A 63 10.17 -23.42 5.68
N THR A 64 10.62 -22.71 4.64
CA THR A 64 10.81 -23.40 3.38
C THR A 64 11.96 -24.34 3.67
N ASP A 65 11.60 -25.56 4.05
CA ASP A 65 12.51 -26.67 4.02
C ASP A 65 13.30 -26.56 2.72
N THR A 66 14.62 -26.64 2.82
CA THR A 66 15.50 -26.77 1.66
C THR A 66 15.14 -27.99 0.79
N ASN A 67 14.17 -28.81 1.22
CA ASN A 67 13.54 -29.90 0.50
C ASN A 67 12.47 -29.51 -0.55
N GLU A 68 12.05 -28.25 -0.65
CA GLU A 68 10.99 -27.84 -1.59
C GLU A 68 11.53 -27.26 -2.92
N LEU A 69 12.85 -27.35 -3.15
CA LEU A 69 13.46 -27.02 -4.43
C LEU A 69 13.40 -28.24 -5.35
N ASN A 70 12.37 -28.27 -6.19
CA ASN A 70 12.20 -29.33 -7.20
C ASN A 70 13.20 -29.16 -8.34
N GLU A 71 13.56 -30.28 -8.98
CA GLU A 71 14.46 -30.31 -10.14
C GLU A 71 14.01 -29.38 -11.27
N GLU A 72 12.69 -29.30 -11.51
CA GLU A 72 12.09 -28.39 -12.49
C GLU A 72 12.39 -26.91 -12.21
N MET A 73 12.36 -26.49 -10.93
CA MET A 73 12.67 -25.10 -10.56
C MET A 73 14.15 -24.80 -10.74
N ILE A 74 15.03 -25.76 -10.43
CA ILE A 74 16.48 -25.61 -10.58
C ILE A 74 16.82 -25.51 -12.08
N ALA A 75 16.19 -26.33 -12.93
CA ALA A 75 16.35 -26.26 -14.38
C ALA A 75 15.88 -24.93 -14.96
N ALA A 76 14.72 -24.42 -14.50
CA ALA A 76 14.21 -23.12 -14.92
C ALA A 76 15.14 -21.97 -14.51
N ILE A 77 15.68 -22.01 -13.28
CA ILE A 77 16.66 -21.02 -12.79
C ILE A 77 17.95 -21.11 -13.61
N ALA A 78 18.48 -22.31 -13.86
CA ALA A 78 19.69 -22.51 -14.65
C ALA A 78 19.51 -22.00 -16.10
N ALA A 79 18.36 -22.28 -16.72
CA ALA A 79 18.03 -21.77 -18.06
C ALA A 79 17.95 -20.24 -18.09
N ALA A 80 17.35 -19.61 -17.08
CA ALA A 80 17.29 -18.15 -16.97
C ALA A 80 18.69 -17.53 -16.81
N ILE A 81 19.56 -18.12 -15.98
CA ILE A 81 20.93 -17.66 -15.79
C ILE A 81 21.74 -17.84 -17.08
N ALA A 82 21.62 -18.98 -17.75
CA ALA A 82 22.26 -19.29 -19.02
C ALA A 82 21.89 -18.24 -20.09
N PHE A 83 20.60 -17.91 -20.19
CA PHE A 83 20.10 -16.89 -21.11
C PHE A 83 20.66 -15.48 -20.81
N VAL A 84 20.71 -15.07 -19.55
CA VAL A 84 21.23 -13.75 -19.16
C VAL A 84 22.75 -13.64 -19.32
N THR A 85 23.46 -14.75 -19.13
CA THR A 85 24.93 -14.78 -19.11
C THR A 85 25.53 -15.22 -20.45
N ASP A 86 24.70 -15.46 -21.48
CA ASP A 86 25.10 -16.00 -22.79
C ASP A 86 26.01 -17.24 -22.67
N SER A 87 25.75 -18.07 -21.66
CA SER A 87 26.55 -19.24 -21.31
C SER A 87 25.73 -20.50 -21.49
N LYS A 88 26.39 -21.63 -21.75
CA LYS A 88 25.70 -22.92 -21.87
C LYS A 88 25.25 -23.41 -20.50
N VAL A 89 24.15 -24.17 -20.47
CA VAL A 89 23.59 -24.72 -19.22
C VAL A 89 24.57 -25.70 -18.58
N GLU A 90 25.33 -26.45 -19.39
CA GLU A 90 26.34 -27.41 -18.93
C GLU A 90 27.48 -26.77 -18.10
N ASP A 91 27.76 -25.48 -18.31
CA ASP A 91 28.84 -24.76 -17.63
C ASP A 91 28.40 -24.14 -16.28
N ILE A 92 27.12 -24.26 -15.92
CA ILE A 92 26.53 -23.62 -14.73
C ILE A 92 26.27 -24.66 -13.64
N GLN A 93 26.94 -24.50 -12.48
CA GLN A 93 26.75 -25.35 -11.31
C GLN A 93 26.19 -24.56 -10.12
N ILE A 94 24.94 -24.84 -9.75
CA ILE A 94 24.26 -24.19 -8.62
C ILE A 94 24.64 -24.93 -7.32
N ARG A 95 25.39 -24.27 -6.44
CA ARG A 95 25.88 -24.88 -5.18
C ARG A 95 24.99 -24.62 -3.97
N THR A 96 24.35 -23.46 -3.90
CA THR A 96 23.56 -23.06 -2.74
C THR A 96 22.51 -22.05 -3.15
N ILE A 97 21.27 -22.29 -2.75
CA ILE A 97 20.16 -21.34 -2.91
C ILE A 97 19.74 -20.92 -1.50
N LYS A 98 19.87 -19.62 -1.21
CA LYS A 98 19.37 -19.02 0.04
C LYS A 98 18.33 -17.97 -0.33
N ARG A 99 17.11 -18.15 0.19
CA ARG A 99 16.07 -17.13 0.10
C ARG A 99 16.36 -16.07 1.14
N ILE A 100 16.58 -14.84 0.69
CA ILE A 100 16.73 -13.69 1.57
C ILE A 100 15.35 -13.05 1.68
N PRO A 101 14.83 -12.81 2.90
CA PRO A 101 13.58 -12.07 3.03
C PRO A 101 13.78 -10.68 2.40
N PRO A 102 12.81 -10.20 1.61
CA PRO A 102 12.99 -8.93 0.92
C PRO A 102 13.05 -7.81 1.97
N ASP A 103 14.18 -7.10 2.04
CA ASP A 103 14.36 -5.87 2.82
C ASP A 103 13.67 -4.70 2.11
N ILE A 104 12.36 -4.83 1.93
CA ILE A 104 11.51 -3.80 1.34
C ILE A 104 10.48 -3.41 2.39
N SER A 105 10.24 -2.10 2.49
CA SER A 105 9.11 -1.61 3.28
C SER A 105 7.79 -2.15 2.69
N ASP A 106 6.80 -2.33 3.55
CA ASP A 106 5.46 -2.78 3.14
C ASP A 106 4.88 -1.92 1.99
N TRP A 107 5.21 -0.62 1.97
CA TRP A 107 4.75 0.31 0.94
C TRP A 107 5.36 0.01 -0.43
N LYS A 108 6.65 -0.34 -0.47
CA LYS A 108 7.33 -0.71 -1.71
C LYS A 108 6.76 -2.02 -2.26
N ARG A 109 6.38 -2.96 -1.39
CA ARG A 109 5.70 -4.20 -1.80
C ARG A 109 4.34 -3.91 -2.43
N VAL A 110 3.51 -3.10 -1.79
CA VAL A 110 2.17 -2.76 -2.29
C VAL A 110 2.24 -2.03 -3.64
N GLY A 111 3.12 -1.05 -3.80
CA GLY A 111 3.26 -0.34 -5.08
C GLY A 111 3.70 -1.25 -6.24
N GLN A 112 4.56 -2.25 -5.97
CA GLN A 112 4.92 -3.24 -6.98
C GLN A 112 3.76 -4.16 -7.36
N LEU A 113 2.96 -4.59 -6.36
CA LEU A 113 1.77 -5.40 -6.59
C LEU A 113 0.72 -4.68 -7.45
N GLU A 114 0.54 -3.37 -7.25
CA GLU A 114 -0.35 -2.55 -8.07
C GLU A 114 0.11 -2.48 -9.53
N GLN A 115 1.41 -2.31 -9.78
CA GLN A 115 1.95 -2.24 -11.14
C GLN A 115 1.81 -3.55 -11.92
N ILE A 116 2.02 -4.70 -11.25
CA ILE A 116 1.84 -6.00 -11.90
C ILE A 116 0.36 -6.29 -12.15
N PHE A 117 -0.53 -5.94 -11.21
CA PHE A 117 -1.96 -6.19 -11.34
C PHE A 117 -2.59 -5.31 -12.43
N ASN A 118 -2.13 -4.06 -12.57
CA ASN A 118 -2.59 -3.17 -13.63
C ASN A 118 -2.11 -3.58 -15.04
N LYS A 119 -1.12 -4.47 -15.14
CA LYS A 119 -0.57 -4.94 -16.42
C LYS A 119 -1.20 -6.24 -16.90
N ILE A 120 -2.09 -6.84 -16.12
CA ILE A 120 -2.87 -8.04 -16.45
C ILE A 120 -4.29 -7.60 -16.82
#